data_AF-A0A925GK91-F1
#
_entry.id   AF-A0A925GK91-F1
#
_cell.length_a   1.000
_cell.length_b   1.000
_cell.length_c   1.000
_cell.angle_alpha   90.00
_cell.angle_beta   90.00
_cell.angle_gamma   90.00
#
_symmetry.space_group_name_H-M   'P 1'
#
loop_
_entity.id
_entity.type
_entity.pdbx_description
1 polymer ?
#
loop_
_entity_poly.entity_id
_entity_poly.type
_entity_poly.pdbx_seq_one_letter_code
_entity_poly.pdbx_strand_id
1 'polypeptide(L)'
;MAQHTGDYAIVVGINSYSQLRPLRAAHKDATEFAQWLHSPDGGGLPVKNVRLILSPDAFPADPLDATPVQKDIDKALRDFGVLNNRRIGRRLYFYFAGHGIGPTFDDVGLLMAPAAMNGLKRNIGLRPYRLYFHDHFLFDELVFILDCCRDPAHSVETAGPDFTIAHSPVSPVNDFVILAAAYGEKAFEPTDKVTDERRGLLTRAVLEGLQKPEAADSQGRFTAYTLREYVKKRVPALAKDEKLRQEPDIPLPEKDILFSTLPVGQLAKVNVRIAVTEDLGGSLILRDNAMQVIEERPAVVDQPPWNIRLLRNRWYAVEHTASEPGTPPAILDLRNVKHNPYVFHFPRPG
;
A
#
# COMPACT_ATOMS: atom_id res chain seq x y z
N MET A 1 -1.03 -19.77 -13.70
CA MET A 1 -0.27 -18.57 -13.28
C MET A 1 0.88 -19.01 -12.40
N ALA A 2 2.02 -18.29 -12.44
CA ALA A 2 3.23 -18.72 -11.74
C ALA A 2 3.05 -18.53 -10.22
N GLN A 3 3.31 -19.58 -9.46
CA GLN A 3 3.35 -19.52 -8.00
C GLN A 3 4.63 -18.80 -7.56
N HIS A 4 4.54 -17.82 -6.68
CA HIS A 4 5.70 -17.10 -6.14
C HIS A 4 6.32 -17.90 -4.98
N THR A 5 6.98 -19.02 -5.30
CA THR A 5 7.48 -19.99 -4.31
C THR A 5 8.60 -19.45 -3.41
N GLY A 6 9.25 -18.36 -3.81
CA GLY A 6 10.26 -17.65 -3.03
C GLY A 6 9.70 -16.53 -2.16
N ASP A 7 8.38 -16.31 -2.15
CA ASP A 7 7.75 -15.26 -1.35
C ASP A 7 7.11 -15.86 -0.11
N TYR A 8 7.20 -15.11 0.98
CA TYR A 8 6.75 -15.51 2.31
C TYR A 8 5.94 -14.40 2.95
N ALA A 9 5.05 -14.76 3.88
CA ALA A 9 4.26 -13.77 4.60
C ALA A 9 4.03 -14.17 6.05
N ILE A 10 4.12 -13.18 6.94
CA ILE A 10 3.58 -13.22 8.30
C ILE A 10 2.47 -12.19 8.35
N VAL A 11 1.26 -12.63 8.70
CA VAL A 11 0.05 -11.83 8.69
C VAL A 11 -0.59 -11.93 10.06
N VAL A 12 -0.64 -10.82 10.79
CA VAL A 12 -1.08 -10.79 12.18
C VAL A 12 -2.35 -9.93 12.31
N GLY A 13 -3.38 -10.47 12.96
CA GLY A 13 -4.62 -9.76 13.25
C GLY A 13 -5.05 -9.96 14.70
N ILE A 14 -5.11 -8.89 15.49
CA ILE A 14 -5.44 -8.98 16.92
C ILE A 14 -6.71 -8.18 17.22
N ASN A 15 -7.83 -8.89 17.44
CA ASN A 15 -9.07 -8.31 17.97
C ASN A 15 -9.10 -8.36 19.49
N SER A 16 -8.73 -9.51 20.06
CA SER A 16 -8.86 -9.81 21.48
C SER A 16 -7.58 -9.44 22.23
N TYR A 17 -7.62 -8.33 22.96
CA TYR A 17 -6.59 -7.96 23.92
C TYR A 17 -7.10 -8.19 25.33
N SER A 18 -6.37 -8.93 26.14
CA SER A 18 -6.84 -9.28 27.49
C SER A 18 -6.89 -8.09 28.45
N GLN A 19 -6.14 -7.02 28.15
CA GLN A 19 -6.01 -5.83 29.01
C GLN A 19 -6.11 -4.51 28.26
N LEU A 20 -6.45 -4.52 26.96
CA LEU A 20 -6.73 -3.32 26.17
C LEU A 20 -8.13 -3.42 25.57
N ARG A 21 -8.64 -2.30 25.05
CA ARG A 21 -9.93 -2.29 24.36
C ARG A 21 -9.88 -3.27 23.16
N PRO A 22 -10.87 -4.16 23.00
CA PRO A 22 -10.89 -5.04 21.84
C PRO A 22 -11.15 -4.25 20.54
N LEU A 23 -10.57 -4.75 19.46
CA LEU A 23 -10.85 -4.32 18.08
C LEU A 23 -11.84 -5.30 17.44
N ARG A 24 -12.33 -4.98 16.24
CA ARG A 24 -13.29 -5.87 15.55
C ARG A 24 -12.96 -6.11 14.09
N ALA A 25 -12.15 -5.27 13.45
CA ALA A 25 -11.76 -5.42 12.06
C ALA A 25 -10.48 -6.25 11.87
N ALA A 26 -9.56 -6.24 12.83
CA ALA A 26 -8.19 -6.73 12.65
C ALA A 26 -8.11 -8.20 12.18
N HIS A 27 -8.96 -9.08 12.68
CA HIS A 27 -9.04 -10.46 12.17
C HIS A 27 -9.42 -10.53 10.69
N LYS A 28 -10.47 -9.79 10.33
CA LYS A 28 -11.01 -9.81 8.96
C LYS A 28 -10.01 -9.17 8.00
N ASP A 29 -9.39 -8.08 8.42
CA ASP A 29 -8.36 -7.35 7.70
C ASP A 29 -7.15 -8.26 7.39
N ALA A 30 -6.62 -8.95 8.40
CA ALA A 30 -5.56 -9.94 8.25
C ALA A 30 -5.98 -11.12 7.35
N THR A 31 -7.21 -11.61 7.50
CA THR A 31 -7.72 -12.74 6.70
C THR A 31 -7.84 -12.38 5.23
N GLU A 32 -8.39 -11.21 4.89
CA GLU A 32 -8.52 -10.73 3.51
C GLU A 32 -7.16 -10.48 2.87
N PHE A 33 -6.20 -9.94 3.63
CA PHE A 33 -4.83 -9.79 3.13
C PHE A 33 -4.17 -11.15 2.86
N ALA A 34 -4.34 -12.14 3.75
CA ALA A 34 -3.87 -13.50 3.52
C ALA A 34 -4.55 -14.16 2.30
N GLN A 35 -5.84 -13.93 2.09
CA GLN A 35 -6.55 -14.39 0.90
C GLN A 35 -6.00 -13.76 -0.38
N TRP A 36 -5.72 -12.44 -0.38
CA TRP A 36 -5.06 -11.78 -1.49
C TRP A 36 -3.67 -12.37 -1.77
N LEU A 37 -2.88 -12.65 -0.73
CA LEU A 37 -1.57 -13.29 -0.86
C LEU A 37 -1.65 -14.67 -1.52
N HIS A 38 -2.70 -15.45 -1.27
CA HIS A 38 -2.91 -16.75 -1.89
C HIS A 38 -3.47 -16.69 -3.31
N SER A 39 -4.21 -15.62 -3.63
CA SER A 39 -4.87 -15.47 -4.93
C SER A 39 -3.85 -15.50 -6.07
N PRO A 40 -4.07 -16.30 -7.14
CA PRO A 40 -3.22 -16.29 -8.33
C PRO A 40 -3.15 -14.93 -9.04
N ASP A 41 -4.24 -14.16 -8.97
CA ASP A 41 -4.33 -12.78 -9.49
C ASP A 41 -3.88 -11.73 -8.45
N GLY A 42 -3.53 -12.18 -7.24
CA GLY A 42 -2.97 -11.37 -6.16
C GLY A 42 -1.50 -11.69 -5.93
N GLY A 43 -1.17 -12.12 -4.72
CA GLY A 43 0.20 -12.43 -4.34
C GLY A 43 0.72 -13.79 -4.81
N GLY A 44 -0.13 -14.76 -5.18
CA GLY A 44 0.29 -16.07 -5.70
C GLY A 44 1.20 -16.90 -4.79
N LEU A 45 1.20 -16.67 -3.47
CA LEU A 45 2.05 -17.38 -2.50
C LEU A 45 1.52 -18.80 -2.23
N PRO A 46 2.41 -19.81 -2.11
CA PRO A 46 2.06 -21.11 -1.55
C PRO A 46 1.45 -21.00 -0.15
N VAL A 47 0.44 -21.82 0.16
CA VAL A 47 -0.18 -21.89 1.50
C VAL A 47 0.87 -22.06 2.59
N LYS A 48 1.85 -22.94 2.38
CA LYS A 48 2.94 -23.20 3.34
C LYS A 48 3.87 -22.00 3.59
N ASN A 49 3.84 -20.97 2.75
CA ASN A 49 4.68 -19.77 2.88
C ASN A 49 3.95 -18.60 3.54
N VAL A 50 2.65 -18.73 3.84
CA VAL A 50 1.89 -17.72 4.59
C VAL A 50 1.63 -18.23 6.00
N ARG A 51 1.88 -17.39 7.00
CA ARG A 51 1.53 -17.64 8.40
C ARG A 51 0.52 -16.59 8.83
N LEU A 52 -0.75 -16.99 8.89
CA LEU A 52 -1.82 -16.18 9.44
C LEU A 52 -1.92 -16.43 10.95
N ILE A 53 -1.73 -15.39 11.73
CA ILE A 53 -1.70 -15.42 13.20
C ILE A 53 -2.82 -14.52 13.70
N LEU A 54 -3.88 -15.12 14.24
CA LEU A 54 -5.01 -14.40 14.80
C LEU A 54 -5.06 -14.60 16.31
N SER A 55 -5.49 -13.56 17.04
CA SER A 55 -5.88 -13.75 18.45
C SER A 55 -7.11 -14.66 18.57
N PRO A 56 -7.20 -15.52 19.58
CA PRO A 56 -8.42 -16.26 19.86
C PRO A 56 -9.58 -15.33 20.21
N ASP A 57 -10.82 -15.74 19.89
CA ASP A 57 -12.01 -15.00 20.30
C ASP A 57 -12.25 -15.07 21.82
N ALA A 58 -11.87 -16.20 22.44
CA ALA A 58 -11.99 -16.39 23.88
C ALA A 58 -10.78 -15.81 24.63
N PHE A 59 -11.05 -15.09 25.71
CA PHE A 59 -9.99 -14.65 26.61
C PHE A 59 -9.49 -15.81 27.48
N PRO A 60 -8.17 -15.91 27.71
CA PRO A 60 -7.61 -16.88 28.65
C PRO A 60 -8.00 -16.51 30.10
N ALA A 61 -7.85 -17.48 31.01
CA ALA A 61 -8.09 -17.27 32.43
C ALA A 61 -7.06 -16.30 33.05
N ASP A 62 -5.78 -16.46 32.72
CA ASP A 62 -4.73 -15.48 33.02
C ASP A 62 -4.57 -14.52 31.82
N PRO A 63 -4.79 -13.20 31.98
CA PRO A 63 -4.57 -12.22 30.92
C PRO A 63 -3.19 -12.27 30.26
N LEU A 64 -2.15 -12.73 30.96
CA LEU A 64 -0.79 -12.85 30.44
C LEU A 64 -0.62 -14.02 29.46
N ASP A 65 -1.52 -15.00 29.48
CA ASP A 65 -1.55 -16.12 28.53
C ASP A 65 -2.21 -15.74 27.19
N ALA A 66 -2.60 -14.48 27.00
CA ALA A 66 -3.25 -14.04 25.77
C ALA A 66 -2.27 -14.12 24.59
N THR A 67 -2.79 -14.59 23.45
CA THR A 67 -2.03 -14.77 22.21
C THR A 67 -2.65 -13.95 21.07
N PRO A 68 -1.86 -13.53 20.06
CA PRO A 68 -0.44 -13.86 19.88
C PRO A 68 0.51 -13.03 20.73
N VAL A 69 1.69 -13.60 20.94
CA VAL A 69 2.90 -12.98 21.52
C VAL A 69 4.05 -13.01 20.51
N GLN A 70 5.16 -12.34 20.81
CA GLN A 70 6.36 -12.35 19.96
C GLN A 70 6.81 -13.76 19.56
N LYS A 71 6.74 -14.72 20.50
CA LYS A 71 7.12 -16.11 20.26
C LYS A 71 6.38 -16.77 19.09
N ASP A 72 5.13 -16.37 18.82
CA ASP A 72 4.36 -16.91 17.69
C ASP A 72 4.92 -16.43 16.35
N ILE A 73 5.36 -15.17 16.29
CA ILE A 73 6.02 -14.55 15.13
C ILE A 73 7.41 -15.17 14.92
N ASP A 74 8.16 -15.34 16.00
CA ASP A 74 9.48 -15.95 15.95
C ASP A 74 9.41 -17.42 15.55
N LYS A 75 8.36 -18.15 15.98
CA LYS A 75 8.08 -19.50 15.50
C LYS A 75 7.82 -19.51 13.99
N ALA A 76 7.03 -18.57 13.46
CA ALA A 76 6.79 -18.48 12.02
C ALA A 76 8.10 -18.30 11.23
N LEU A 77 9.01 -17.45 11.70
CA LEU A 77 10.33 -17.26 11.09
C LEU A 77 11.21 -18.52 11.18
N ARG A 78 11.17 -19.23 12.31
CA ARG A 78 11.84 -20.54 12.46
C ARG A 78 11.30 -21.58 11.50
N ASP A 79 9.98 -21.64 11.33
CA ASP A 79 9.33 -22.56 10.38
C ASP A 79 9.71 -22.23 8.91
N PHE A 80 9.99 -20.96 8.59
CA PHE A 80 10.55 -20.56 7.28
C PHE A 80 12.03 -20.90 7.12
N GLY A 81 12.71 -21.31 8.19
CA GLY A 81 14.09 -21.78 8.16
C GLY A 81 15.12 -20.70 8.43
N VAL A 82 14.76 -19.63 9.16
CA VAL A 82 15.70 -18.54 9.50
C VAL A 82 16.98 -19.03 10.22
N LEU A 83 16.88 -20.10 11.01
CA LEU A 83 18.01 -20.69 11.73
C LEU A 83 18.99 -21.45 10.82
N ASN A 84 18.63 -21.69 9.55
CA ASN A 84 19.54 -22.33 8.60
C ASN A 84 20.66 -21.39 8.15
N ASN A 85 20.68 -20.14 8.61
CA ASN A 85 21.71 -19.14 8.35
C ASN A 85 22.02 -18.98 6.85
N ARG A 86 20.94 -18.91 6.06
CA ARG A 86 20.99 -18.69 4.61
C ARG A 86 19.79 -17.87 4.19
N ARG A 87 19.87 -17.27 3.00
CA ARG A 87 18.74 -16.63 2.33
C ARG A 87 17.51 -17.55 2.32
N ILE A 88 16.38 -17.04 2.79
CA ILE A 88 15.11 -17.76 2.84
C ILE A 88 14.40 -17.68 1.50
N GLY A 89 14.31 -16.48 0.94
CA GLY A 89 13.55 -16.26 -0.29
C GLY A 89 13.78 -14.90 -0.92
N ARG A 90 12.91 -14.57 -1.87
CA ARG A 90 12.88 -13.31 -2.58
C ARG A 90 12.21 -12.22 -1.74
N ARG A 91 11.00 -12.47 -1.23
CA ARG A 91 10.20 -11.44 -0.55
C ARG A 91 9.61 -11.92 0.77
N LEU A 92 9.59 -11.05 1.77
CA LEU A 92 8.76 -11.19 2.97
C LEU A 92 7.71 -10.09 3.02
N TYR A 93 6.43 -10.47 3.10
CA TYR A 93 5.36 -9.59 3.54
C TYR A 93 5.19 -9.69 5.05
N PHE A 94 5.19 -8.56 5.73
CA PHE A 94 4.84 -8.47 7.14
C PHE A 94 3.63 -7.56 7.28
N TYR A 95 2.49 -8.15 7.61
CA TYR A 95 1.24 -7.45 7.78
C TYR A 95 0.81 -7.51 9.24
N PHE A 96 0.37 -6.37 9.79
CA PHE A 96 -0.18 -6.29 11.14
C PHE A 96 -1.42 -5.40 11.17
N ALA A 97 -2.49 -5.89 11.78
CA ALA A 97 -3.65 -5.08 12.20
C ALA A 97 -3.88 -5.26 13.71
N GLY A 98 -3.93 -4.14 14.43
CA GLY A 98 -4.00 -4.16 15.89
C GLY A 98 -3.77 -2.81 16.56
N HIS A 99 -3.52 -2.82 17.87
CA HIS A 99 -3.06 -1.66 18.59
C HIS A 99 -1.57 -1.42 18.34
N GLY A 100 -1.22 -0.14 18.23
CA GLY A 100 0.15 0.27 17.98
C GLY A 100 0.51 1.52 18.78
N ILE A 101 1.79 1.67 19.04
CA ILE A 101 2.39 2.83 19.69
C ILE A 101 3.52 3.38 18.81
N GLY A 102 3.83 4.66 18.97
CA GLY A 102 4.99 5.32 18.40
C GLY A 102 6.01 5.63 19.49
N PRO A 103 7.03 4.77 19.71
CA PRO A 103 8.14 5.08 20.60
C PRO A 103 8.99 6.26 20.10
N THR A 104 9.23 6.28 18.78
CA THR A 104 10.00 7.29 18.03
C THR A 104 9.35 7.58 16.68
N PHE A 105 9.84 8.59 15.98
CA PHE A 105 9.31 8.96 14.65
C PHE A 105 9.54 7.88 13.58
N ASP A 106 10.49 6.97 13.78
CA ASP A 106 10.90 5.94 12.83
C ASP A 106 10.63 4.50 13.31
N ASP A 107 10.02 4.33 14.49
CA ASP A 107 9.61 3.03 15.02
C ASP A 107 8.11 2.97 15.28
N VAL A 108 7.59 1.74 15.26
CA VAL A 108 6.22 1.39 15.59
C VAL A 108 6.25 0.16 16.47
N GLY A 109 5.75 0.30 17.70
CA GLY A 109 5.54 -0.82 18.59
C GLY A 109 4.18 -1.47 18.30
N LEU A 110 4.19 -2.69 17.81
CA LEU A 110 3.00 -3.50 17.54
C LEU A 110 2.63 -4.22 18.84
N LEU A 111 1.54 -3.80 19.49
CA LEU A 111 1.15 -4.36 20.78
C LEU A 111 0.64 -5.78 20.60
N MET A 112 1.20 -6.72 21.36
CA MET A 112 0.76 -8.11 21.38
C MET A 112 -0.48 -8.28 22.26
N ALA A 113 -1.17 -9.41 22.16
CA ALA A 113 -2.44 -9.64 22.86
C ALA A 113 -2.41 -9.44 24.40
N PRO A 114 -1.32 -9.78 25.14
CA PRO A 114 -1.26 -9.56 26.58
C PRO A 114 -0.81 -8.14 26.97
N ALA A 115 -0.60 -7.24 26.00
CA ALA A 115 -0.25 -5.85 26.29
C ALA A 115 -1.31 -5.17 27.17
N ALA A 116 -0.85 -4.23 27.99
CA ALA A 116 -1.68 -3.46 28.92
C ALA A 116 -1.18 -2.02 28.98
N MET A 117 -2.00 -1.09 29.46
CA MET A 117 -1.60 0.32 29.56
C MET A 117 -0.39 0.56 30.46
N ASN A 118 -0.23 -0.21 31.53
CA ASN A 118 0.96 -0.22 32.38
C ASN A 118 2.02 -1.26 31.94
N GLY A 119 1.83 -1.91 30.79
CA GLY A 119 2.61 -3.05 30.32
C GLY A 119 2.88 -3.00 28.82
N LEU A 120 3.24 -1.83 28.30
CA LEU A 120 3.48 -1.60 26.88
C LEU A 120 4.71 -2.33 26.31
N LYS A 121 5.62 -2.85 27.17
CA LYS A 121 6.77 -3.67 26.75
C LYS A 121 6.40 -5.00 26.09
N ARG A 122 5.12 -5.42 26.16
CA ARG A 122 4.59 -6.58 25.45
C ARG A 122 4.27 -6.20 24.01
N ASN A 123 5.29 -5.85 23.26
CA ASN A 123 5.21 -5.41 21.87
C ASN A 123 6.40 -5.96 21.07
N ILE A 124 6.28 -5.96 19.75
CA ILE A 124 7.43 -6.06 18.83
C ILE A 124 7.58 -4.75 18.06
N GLY A 125 8.77 -4.47 17.54
CA GLY A 125 9.06 -3.23 16.84
C GLY A 125 9.26 -3.39 15.33
N LEU A 126 8.73 -2.45 14.56
CA LEU A 126 9.06 -2.31 13.14
C LEU A 126 10.57 -2.16 12.95
N ARG A 127 11.21 -1.22 13.67
CA ARG A 127 12.63 -0.89 13.49
C ARG A 127 13.53 -2.08 13.85
N PRO A 128 13.42 -2.74 15.03
CA PRO A 128 14.20 -3.93 15.34
C PRO A 128 14.06 -5.08 14.35
N TYR A 129 12.83 -5.42 13.91
CA TYR A 129 12.64 -6.49 12.91
C TYR A 129 13.21 -6.09 11.54
N ARG A 130 13.00 -4.84 11.11
CA ARG A 130 13.54 -4.34 9.84
C ARG A 130 15.07 -4.38 9.82
N LEU A 131 15.73 -3.90 10.89
CA LEU A 131 17.18 -3.99 11.04
C LEU A 131 17.65 -5.44 11.01
N TYR A 132 16.99 -6.33 11.74
CA TYR A 132 17.32 -7.76 11.73
C TYR A 132 17.31 -8.35 10.31
N PHE A 133 16.27 -8.08 9.51
CA PHE A 133 16.21 -8.63 8.15
C PHE A 133 17.27 -8.01 7.22
N HIS A 134 17.60 -6.73 7.38
CA HIS A 134 18.67 -6.07 6.63
C HIS A 134 20.05 -6.63 7.00
N ASP A 135 20.35 -6.82 8.28
CA ASP A 135 21.67 -7.25 8.77
C ASP A 135 21.98 -8.72 8.49
N HIS A 136 20.94 -9.52 8.20
CA HIS A 136 21.06 -10.95 7.93
C HIS A 136 20.73 -11.36 6.49
N PHE A 137 20.30 -10.42 5.63
CA PHE A 137 20.10 -10.65 4.18
C PHE A 137 19.18 -11.84 3.85
N LEU A 138 18.13 -12.03 4.67
CA LEU A 138 17.27 -13.21 4.60
C LEU A 138 16.32 -13.18 3.39
N PHE A 139 16.01 -11.99 2.89
CA PHE A 139 15.14 -11.73 1.74
C PHE A 139 15.74 -10.65 0.83
N ASP A 140 15.38 -10.64 -0.45
CA ASP A 140 15.72 -9.55 -1.38
C ASP A 140 14.83 -8.32 -1.16
N GLU A 141 13.57 -8.56 -0.79
CA GLU A 141 12.52 -7.56 -0.66
C GLU A 141 11.77 -7.73 0.67
N LEU A 142 11.53 -6.63 1.37
CA LEU A 142 10.69 -6.59 2.58
C LEU A 142 9.52 -5.64 2.37
N VAL A 143 8.31 -6.08 2.73
CA VAL A 143 7.10 -5.27 2.60
C VAL A 143 6.38 -5.23 3.93
N PHE A 144 6.41 -4.10 4.62
CA PHE A 144 5.72 -3.90 5.89
C PHE A 144 4.42 -3.11 5.67
N ILE A 145 3.30 -3.64 6.17
CA ILE A 145 1.99 -2.99 6.12
C ILE A 145 1.39 -3.03 7.53
N LEU A 146 1.35 -1.86 8.17
CA LEU A 146 1.00 -1.75 9.59
C LEU A 146 -0.25 -0.91 9.77
N ASP A 147 -1.39 -1.58 9.98
CA ASP A 147 -2.69 -0.99 10.25
C ASP A 147 -2.92 -0.84 11.76
N CYS A 148 -2.22 0.15 12.35
CA CYS A 148 -2.30 0.48 13.75
C CYS A 148 -2.00 1.96 14.01
N CYS A 149 -2.42 2.45 15.19
CA CYS A 149 -2.06 3.79 15.64
C CYS A 149 -0.55 3.94 15.89
N ARG A 150 -0.10 5.18 16.03
CA ARG A 150 1.26 5.51 16.47
C ARG A 150 1.22 6.45 17.67
N ASP A 151 0.42 6.08 18.67
CA ASP A 151 0.25 6.86 19.89
C ASP A 151 1.60 7.08 20.59
N PRO A 152 1.97 8.32 20.96
CA PRO A 152 3.27 8.59 21.56
C PRO A 152 3.47 7.78 22.84
N ALA A 153 4.50 6.96 22.86
CA ALA A 153 4.88 6.13 24.00
C ALA A 153 6.39 6.25 24.23
N HIS A 154 6.83 7.48 24.49
CA HIS A 154 8.22 7.80 24.72
C HIS A 154 8.82 6.89 25.80
N SER A 155 10.05 6.41 25.58
CA SER A 155 10.78 5.50 26.49
C SER A 155 10.29 4.05 26.55
N VAL A 156 9.30 3.66 25.73
CA VAL A 156 8.97 2.24 25.55
C VAL A 156 9.90 1.63 24.52
N GLU A 157 10.71 0.66 24.93
CA GLU A 157 11.51 -0.15 24.01
C GLU A 157 10.63 -1.14 23.26
N THR A 158 11.00 -1.42 22.00
CA THR A 158 10.35 -2.40 21.16
C THR A 158 11.26 -3.61 20.94
N ALA A 159 10.68 -4.80 20.83
CA ALA A 159 11.44 -6.03 20.69
C ALA A 159 11.69 -6.39 19.22
N GLY A 160 12.92 -6.85 18.92
CA GLY A 160 13.25 -7.58 17.69
C GLY A 160 13.18 -9.09 17.92
N PRO A 161 13.47 -9.92 16.89
CA PRO A 161 13.43 -11.38 17.01
C PRO A 161 14.24 -11.93 18.21
N ASP A 162 13.68 -12.91 18.93
CA ASP A 162 14.31 -13.54 20.11
C ASP A 162 15.26 -14.69 19.72
N PHE A 163 16.06 -14.46 18.69
CA PHE A 163 17.10 -15.40 18.26
C PHE A 163 18.20 -14.70 17.49
N THR A 164 19.40 -15.24 17.64
CA THR A 164 20.60 -14.79 16.96
C THR A 164 20.99 -15.81 15.90
N ILE A 165 21.33 -15.33 14.71
CA ILE A 165 21.95 -16.13 13.65
C ILE A 165 23.27 -15.47 13.27
N ALA A 166 24.18 -16.23 12.66
CA ALA A 166 25.45 -15.65 12.22
C ALA A 166 25.21 -14.63 11.10
N HIS A 167 26.16 -13.71 10.92
CA HIS A 167 26.08 -12.79 9.79
C HIS A 167 26.30 -13.55 8.48
N SER A 168 25.44 -13.26 7.51
CA SER A 168 25.60 -13.71 6.12
C SER A 168 26.43 -12.69 5.33
N PRO A 169 27.06 -13.08 4.21
CA PRO A 169 27.73 -12.13 3.32
C PRO A 169 26.80 -11.00 2.89
N VAL A 170 27.34 -9.79 2.79
CA VAL A 170 26.57 -8.57 2.49
C VAL A 170 25.81 -8.69 1.16
N SER A 171 24.52 -8.36 1.19
CA SER A 171 23.66 -8.26 0.02
C SER A 171 22.75 -7.04 0.14
N PRO A 172 22.38 -6.36 -0.96
CA PRO A 172 21.32 -5.36 -0.87
C PRO A 172 19.98 -6.03 -0.50
N VAL A 173 19.22 -5.35 0.37
CA VAL A 173 17.82 -5.65 0.69
C VAL A 173 17.02 -4.40 0.35
N ASN A 174 15.98 -4.55 -0.47
CA ASN A 174 15.06 -3.47 -0.78
C ASN A 174 13.86 -3.58 0.16
N ASP A 175 13.31 -2.46 0.61
CA ASP A 175 12.13 -2.51 1.44
C ASP A 175 11.11 -1.42 1.16
N PHE A 176 9.87 -1.70 1.53
CA PHE A 176 8.75 -0.79 1.38
C PHE A 176 7.85 -0.87 2.61
N VAL A 177 7.64 0.28 3.25
CA VAL A 177 6.88 0.39 4.51
C VAL A 177 5.64 1.25 4.27
N ILE A 178 4.50 0.73 4.71
CA ILE A 178 3.20 1.41 4.68
C ILE A 178 2.67 1.48 6.11
N LEU A 179 2.56 2.70 6.65
CA LEU A 179 2.01 2.94 7.98
C LEU A 179 0.63 3.60 7.88
N ALA A 180 -0.33 3.13 8.67
CA ALA A 180 -1.71 3.65 8.63
C ALA A 180 -1.82 5.09 9.11
N ALA A 181 -0.87 5.54 9.93
CA ALA A 181 -0.87 6.84 10.57
C ALA A 181 0.55 7.43 10.60
N ALA A 182 0.65 8.76 10.57
CA ALA A 182 1.87 9.49 10.91
C ALA A 182 2.20 9.34 12.40
N TYR A 183 3.44 9.70 12.79
CA TYR A 183 3.86 9.67 14.18
C TYR A 183 2.96 10.54 15.05
N GLY A 184 2.42 9.98 16.15
CA GLY A 184 1.50 10.67 17.05
C GLY A 184 0.03 10.64 16.61
N GLU A 185 -0.28 10.07 15.45
CA GLU A 185 -1.64 10.06 14.88
C GLU A 185 -2.35 8.70 15.06
N LYS A 186 -3.67 8.74 14.84
CA LYS A 186 -4.58 7.59 14.98
C LYS A 186 -4.82 6.86 13.66
N ALA A 187 -5.06 5.56 13.75
CA ALA A 187 -5.64 4.73 12.70
C ALA A 187 -7.03 4.24 13.11
N PHE A 188 -7.94 4.06 12.15
CA PHE A 188 -9.36 3.80 12.43
C PHE A 188 -9.92 2.58 11.68
N GLU A 189 -10.89 1.91 12.33
CA GLU A 189 -11.70 0.81 11.81
C GLU A 189 -13.21 1.14 11.81
N PRO A 190 -13.66 2.15 11.03
CA PRO A 190 -15.08 2.51 11.00
C PRO A 190 -15.94 1.36 10.46
N THR A 191 -17.22 1.36 10.83
CA THR A 191 -18.22 0.47 10.22
C THR A 191 -18.64 1.05 8.87
N ASP A 192 -18.51 0.26 7.81
CA ASP A 192 -19.02 0.61 6.48
C ASP A 192 -20.55 0.70 6.52
N LYS A 193 -21.10 1.84 6.09
CA LYS A 193 -22.54 2.12 6.16
C LYS A 193 -23.39 1.26 5.21
N VAL A 194 -22.77 0.64 4.20
CA VAL A 194 -23.47 -0.19 3.20
C VAL A 194 -23.43 -1.66 3.60
N THR A 195 -22.27 -2.16 4.01
CA THR A 195 -22.11 -3.58 4.35
C THR A 195 -22.34 -3.89 5.84
N ASP A 196 -22.37 -2.86 6.70
CA ASP A 196 -22.37 -2.96 8.17
C ASP A 196 -21.12 -3.66 8.75
N GLU A 197 -20.05 -3.73 7.96
CA GLU A 197 -18.81 -4.40 8.34
C GLU A 197 -17.76 -3.40 8.81
N ARG A 198 -17.01 -3.72 9.86
CA ARG A 198 -15.83 -2.93 10.25
C ARG A 198 -14.61 -3.30 9.43
N ARG A 199 -13.83 -2.28 9.07
CA ARG A 199 -12.64 -2.40 8.22
C ARG A 199 -11.62 -1.33 8.56
N GLY A 200 -10.35 -1.70 8.73
CA GLY A 200 -9.24 -0.75 8.81
C GLY A 200 -9.12 0.08 7.53
N LEU A 201 -9.03 1.41 7.68
CA LEU A 201 -8.96 2.31 6.53
C LEU A 201 -7.72 2.09 5.67
N LEU A 202 -6.58 1.79 6.30
CA LEU A 202 -5.36 1.44 5.56
C LEU A 202 -5.56 0.14 4.81
N THR A 203 -6.01 -0.92 5.50
CA THR A 203 -6.19 -2.24 4.88
C THR A 203 -7.10 -2.18 3.67
N ARG A 204 -8.23 -1.45 3.76
CA ARG A 204 -9.12 -1.21 2.62
C ARG A 204 -8.37 -0.57 1.46
N ALA A 205 -7.66 0.53 1.71
CA ALA A 205 -6.93 1.26 0.66
C ALA A 205 -5.82 0.41 0.04
N VAL A 206 -5.12 -0.41 0.82
CA VAL A 206 -4.06 -1.30 0.34
C VAL A 206 -4.63 -2.40 -0.56
N LEU A 207 -5.67 -3.10 -0.12
CA LEU A 207 -6.31 -4.16 -0.91
C LEU A 207 -6.91 -3.60 -2.20
N GLU A 208 -7.52 -2.40 -2.15
CA GLU A 208 -7.97 -1.68 -3.35
C GLU A 208 -6.79 -1.33 -4.25
N GLY A 209 -5.69 -0.78 -3.71
CA GLY A 209 -4.51 -0.35 -4.46
C GLY A 209 -3.73 -1.50 -5.11
N LEU A 210 -3.91 -2.73 -4.64
CA LEU A 210 -3.28 -3.94 -5.18
C LEU A 210 -4.10 -4.65 -6.27
N GLN A 211 -5.35 -4.23 -6.50
CA GLN A 211 -6.30 -4.98 -7.33
C GLN A 211 -7.10 -4.11 -8.29
N LYS A 212 -7.48 -2.90 -7.89
CA LYS A 212 -8.31 -2.02 -8.69
C LYS A 212 -7.53 -1.51 -9.90
N PRO A 213 -8.03 -1.65 -11.14
CA PRO A 213 -7.36 -1.13 -12.35
C PRO A 213 -6.97 0.35 -12.25
N GLU A 214 -7.70 1.13 -11.44
CA GLU A 214 -7.40 2.54 -11.16
C GLU A 214 -6.06 2.76 -10.45
N ALA A 215 -5.52 1.75 -9.78
CA ALA A 215 -4.24 1.82 -9.08
C ALA A 215 -3.04 1.33 -9.92
N ALA A 216 -3.27 0.70 -11.07
CA ALA A 216 -2.20 0.18 -11.92
C ALA A 216 -1.55 1.27 -12.80
N ASP A 217 -0.29 1.08 -13.20
CA ASP A 217 0.38 1.96 -14.15
C ASP A 217 -0.11 1.78 -15.61
N SER A 218 0.56 2.40 -16.60
CA SER A 218 0.16 2.30 -18.04
C SER A 218 0.30 0.90 -18.60
N GLN A 219 1.18 0.10 -18.00
CA GLN A 219 1.48 -1.26 -18.40
C GLN A 219 0.66 -2.26 -17.58
N GLY A 220 -0.29 -1.79 -16.75
CA GLY A 220 -1.11 -2.62 -15.89
C GLY A 220 -0.36 -3.15 -14.66
N ARG A 221 0.82 -2.62 -14.33
CA ARG A 221 1.62 -3.10 -13.19
C ARG A 221 1.14 -2.46 -11.89
N PHE A 222 1.06 -3.28 -10.85
CA PHE A 222 0.88 -2.84 -9.47
C PHE A 222 2.24 -2.86 -8.79
N THR A 223 2.75 -1.69 -8.39
CA THR A 223 4.10 -1.57 -7.82
C THR A 223 4.10 -0.86 -6.48
N ALA A 224 5.22 -0.85 -5.75
CA ALA A 224 5.37 -0.07 -4.52
C ALA A 224 5.06 1.42 -4.75
N TYR A 225 5.52 1.97 -5.86
CA TYR A 225 5.21 3.35 -6.23
C TYR A 225 3.72 3.56 -6.49
N THR A 226 3.07 2.72 -7.30
CA THR A 226 1.65 2.91 -7.61
C THR A 226 0.77 2.67 -6.37
N LEU A 227 1.11 1.69 -5.54
CA LEU A 227 0.43 1.41 -4.28
C LEU A 227 0.56 2.59 -3.32
N ARG A 228 1.77 3.15 -3.16
CA ARG A 228 1.98 4.37 -2.36
C ARG A 228 1.07 5.51 -2.84
N GLU A 229 1.10 5.83 -4.13
CA GLU A 229 0.32 6.94 -4.68
C GLU A 229 -1.19 6.74 -4.52
N TYR A 230 -1.65 5.49 -4.63
CA TYR A 230 -3.04 5.15 -4.41
C TYR A 230 -3.42 5.31 -2.92
N VAL A 231 -2.68 4.67 -2.02
CA VAL A 231 -2.98 4.65 -0.58
C VAL A 231 -2.91 6.06 0.02
N LYS A 232 -1.91 6.87 -0.35
CA LYS A 232 -1.78 8.27 0.12
C LYS A 232 -2.99 9.13 -0.22
N LYS A 233 -3.70 8.83 -1.30
CA LYS A 233 -4.93 9.55 -1.70
C LYS A 233 -6.17 8.90 -1.12
N ARG A 234 -6.18 7.57 -1.07
CA ARG A 234 -7.36 6.79 -0.74
C ARG A 234 -7.67 6.79 0.76
N VAL A 235 -6.67 6.71 1.63
CA VAL A 235 -6.88 6.72 3.09
C VAL A 235 -7.52 8.04 3.55
N PRO A 236 -7.00 9.23 3.18
CA PRO A 236 -7.65 10.49 3.58
C PRO A 236 -9.07 10.65 3.01
N ALA A 237 -9.30 10.17 1.78
CA ALA A 237 -10.63 10.19 1.17
C ALA A 237 -11.63 9.31 1.96
N LEU A 238 -11.24 8.08 2.30
CA LEU A 238 -12.05 7.18 3.12
C LEU A 238 -12.30 7.75 4.52
N ALA A 239 -11.27 8.32 5.16
CA ALA A 239 -11.40 8.94 6.47
C ALA A 239 -12.39 10.11 6.44
N LYS A 240 -12.32 10.97 5.42
CA LYS A 240 -13.22 12.10 5.24
C LYS A 240 -14.68 11.66 5.09
N ASP A 241 -14.96 10.58 4.36
CA ASP A 241 -16.32 10.03 4.20
C ASP A 241 -16.92 9.58 5.55
N GLU A 242 -16.05 9.21 6.49
CA GLU A 242 -16.40 8.84 7.87
C GLU A 242 -16.29 10.00 8.87
N LYS A 243 -16.04 11.23 8.40
CA LYS A 243 -15.80 12.43 9.24
C LYS A 243 -14.62 12.25 10.21
N LEU A 244 -13.64 11.46 9.81
CA LEU A 244 -12.38 11.21 10.51
C LEU A 244 -11.24 11.92 9.78
N ARG A 245 -10.08 11.97 10.42
CA ARG A 245 -8.82 12.37 9.80
C ARG A 245 -7.81 11.26 10.02
N GLN A 246 -7.31 10.69 8.93
CA GLN A 246 -6.23 9.71 8.95
C GLN A 246 -5.33 9.96 7.74
N GLU A 247 -4.05 10.14 8.01
CA GLU A 247 -3.01 10.38 7.00
C GLU A 247 -1.99 9.24 7.10
N PRO A 248 -1.80 8.42 6.05
CA PRO A 248 -0.83 7.34 6.09
C PRO A 248 0.59 7.91 5.92
N ASP A 249 1.55 7.27 6.57
CA ASP A 249 2.98 7.58 6.43
C ASP A 249 3.65 6.50 5.58
N ILE A 250 4.04 6.89 4.37
CA ILE A 250 4.55 5.98 3.34
C ILE A 250 5.76 6.66 2.68
N PRO A 251 6.98 6.30 3.09
CA PRO A 251 8.20 6.75 2.43
C PRO A 251 8.18 6.46 0.93
N LEU A 252 8.88 7.27 0.15
CA LEU A 252 9.06 6.97 -1.27
C LEU A 252 9.91 5.69 -1.38
N PRO A 253 9.49 4.65 -2.13
CA PRO A 253 10.31 3.46 -2.30
C PRO A 253 11.60 3.81 -3.04
N GLU A 254 12.75 3.34 -2.53
CA GLU A 254 14.06 3.56 -3.17
C GLU A 254 14.18 2.82 -4.50
N LYS A 255 13.70 1.56 -4.52
CA LYS A 255 13.52 0.76 -5.73
C LYS A 255 12.10 0.24 -5.77
N ASP A 256 11.53 0.27 -6.96
CA ASP A 256 10.16 -0.16 -7.13
C ASP A 256 10.02 -1.69 -7.00
N ILE A 257 9.00 -2.11 -6.27
CA ILE A 257 8.69 -3.53 -6.03
C ILE A 257 7.47 -3.88 -6.87
N LEU A 258 7.57 -4.86 -7.77
CA LEU A 258 6.43 -5.35 -8.55
C LEU A 258 5.61 -6.34 -7.73
N PHE A 259 4.32 -6.08 -7.50
CA PHE A 259 3.41 -6.99 -6.80
C PHE A 259 2.71 -7.94 -7.76
N SER A 260 2.08 -7.39 -8.80
CA SER A 260 1.32 -8.15 -9.79
C SER A 260 1.12 -7.32 -11.06
N THR A 261 0.53 -7.93 -12.09
CA THR A 261 0.23 -7.26 -13.35
C THR A 261 -1.16 -7.62 -13.85
N LEU A 262 -1.94 -6.61 -14.21
CA LEU A 262 -3.18 -6.73 -14.96
C LEU A 262 -2.88 -6.67 -16.47
N PRO A 263 -3.54 -7.46 -17.32
CA PRO A 263 -3.48 -7.25 -18.76
C PRO A 263 -3.93 -5.83 -19.13
N VAL A 264 -3.14 -5.12 -19.95
CA VAL A 264 -3.43 -3.72 -20.37
C VAL A 264 -4.82 -3.57 -20.99
N GLY A 265 -5.35 -4.61 -21.64
CA GLY A 265 -6.72 -4.62 -22.20
C GLY A 265 -7.84 -4.52 -21.17
N GLN A 266 -7.57 -4.83 -19.90
CA GLN A 266 -8.51 -4.73 -18.78
C GLN A 266 -8.48 -3.35 -18.11
N LEU A 267 -7.54 -2.47 -18.49
CA LEU A 267 -7.53 -1.09 -17.99
C LEU A 267 -8.66 -0.28 -18.61
N ALA A 268 -9.42 0.42 -17.77
CA ALA A 268 -10.51 1.27 -18.22
C ALA A 268 -9.99 2.42 -19.11
N LYS A 269 -10.66 2.63 -20.25
CA LYS A 269 -10.39 3.73 -21.18
C LYS A 269 -11.59 4.66 -21.31
N VAL A 270 -11.32 5.94 -21.54
CA VAL A 270 -12.29 6.98 -21.85
C VAL A 270 -12.09 7.41 -23.29
N ASN A 271 -13.18 7.58 -24.04
CA ASN A 271 -13.12 8.24 -25.33
C ASN A 271 -13.05 9.74 -25.07
N VAL A 272 -11.96 10.39 -25.50
CA VAL A 272 -11.73 11.82 -25.33
C VAL A 272 -11.82 12.49 -26.68
N ARG A 273 -12.55 13.61 -26.73
CA ARG A 273 -12.62 14.53 -27.85
C ARG A 273 -11.87 15.80 -27.46
N ILE A 274 -10.66 15.98 -27.97
CA ILE A 274 -9.89 17.22 -27.80
C ILE A 274 -10.31 18.18 -28.92
N ALA A 275 -10.75 19.37 -28.54
CA ALA A 275 -11.21 20.40 -29.48
C ALA A 275 -10.50 21.73 -29.19
N VAL A 276 -10.11 22.42 -30.27
CA VAL A 276 -9.73 23.84 -30.22
C VAL A 276 -10.97 24.70 -30.49
N THR A 277 -11.07 25.85 -29.84
CA THR A 277 -12.21 26.77 -29.99
C THR A 277 -11.96 27.89 -31.00
N GLU A 278 -10.72 28.04 -31.47
CA GLU A 278 -10.28 29.01 -32.48
C GLU A 278 -9.03 28.47 -33.19
N ASP A 279 -8.69 29.01 -34.37
CA ASP A 279 -7.48 28.61 -35.10
C ASP A 279 -6.26 29.18 -34.38
N LEU A 280 -5.43 28.29 -33.81
CA LEU A 280 -4.26 28.69 -33.03
C LEU A 280 -2.96 28.70 -33.85
N GLY A 281 -2.98 28.10 -35.05
CA GLY A 281 -1.78 27.79 -35.83
C GLY A 281 -0.93 26.71 -35.15
N GLY A 282 0.14 26.21 -35.78
CA GLY A 282 0.98 25.17 -35.16
C GLY A 282 0.23 23.87 -34.84
N SER A 283 0.64 23.20 -33.74
CA SER A 283 0.14 21.87 -33.35
C SER A 283 -0.15 21.79 -31.85
N LEU A 284 -1.14 20.96 -31.49
CA LEU A 284 -1.29 20.41 -30.16
C LEU A 284 -0.51 19.12 -30.00
N ILE A 285 0.23 18.99 -28.90
CA ILE A 285 0.96 17.78 -28.51
C ILE A 285 0.27 17.20 -27.28
N LEU A 286 -0.20 15.95 -27.38
CA LEU A 286 -0.71 15.19 -26.25
C LEU A 286 0.42 14.35 -25.67
N ARG A 287 0.62 14.46 -24.36
CA ARG A 287 1.61 13.69 -23.62
C ARG A 287 0.96 12.86 -22.52
N ASP A 288 1.58 11.73 -22.22
CA ASP A 288 1.21 10.94 -21.06
C ASP A 288 1.67 11.58 -19.74
N ASN A 289 1.37 10.94 -18.62
CA ASN A 289 1.74 11.43 -17.29
C ASN A 289 3.25 11.35 -16.99
N ALA A 290 4.05 10.76 -17.88
CA ALA A 290 5.51 10.76 -17.88
C ALA A 290 6.08 11.77 -18.90
N MET A 291 5.24 12.64 -19.45
CA MET A 291 5.57 13.65 -20.47
C MET A 291 6.05 13.07 -21.81
N GLN A 292 5.82 11.79 -22.07
CA GLN A 292 6.11 11.17 -23.37
C GLN A 292 5.02 11.55 -24.37
N VAL A 293 5.43 11.91 -25.59
CA VAL A 293 4.49 12.25 -26.67
C VAL A 293 3.67 11.02 -27.05
N ILE A 294 2.35 11.15 -26.98
CA ILE A 294 1.40 10.15 -27.47
C ILE A 294 1.13 10.41 -28.95
N GLU A 295 0.76 11.64 -29.29
CA GLU A 295 0.39 12.06 -30.64
C GLU A 295 0.42 13.59 -30.73
N GLU A 296 0.67 14.11 -31.93
CA GLU A 296 0.67 15.53 -32.28
C GLU A 296 -0.30 15.78 -33.43
N ARG A 297 -1.10 16.84 -33.35
CA ARG A 297 -2.04 17.23 -34.43
C ARG A 297 -2.09 18.75 -34.64
N PRO A 298 -2.34 19.23 -35.86
CA PRO A 298 -2.53 20.67 -36.11
C PRO A 298 -3.66 21.27 -35.26
N ALA A 299 -3.44 22.49 -34.76
CA ALA A 299 -4.38 23.19 -33.88
C ALA A 299 -5.34 24.12 -34.65
N VAL A 300 -6.20 23.52 -35.50
CA VAL A 300 -7.15 24.25 -36.37
C VAL A 300 -8.59 23.77 -36.15
N VAL A 301 -9.57 24.68 -36.23
CA VAL A 301 -10.99 24.44 -35.92
C VAL A 301 -11.68 23.59 -36.98
N ASP A 302 -11.29 23.75 -38.25
CA ASP A 302 -11.90 23.06 -39.38
C ASP A 302 -11.49 21.57 -39.50
N GLN A 303 -10.64 21.08 -38.58
CA GLN A 303 -10.34 19.65 -38.52
C GLN A 303 -11.39 18.87 -37.73
N PRO A 304 -11.63 17.59 -38.10
CA PRO A 304 -12.39 16.70 -37.27
C PRO A 304 -11.82 16.68 -35.84
N PRO A 305 -12.69 16.70 -34.82
CA PRO A 305 -12.25 16.68 -33.43
C PRO A 305 -11.28 15.54 -33.16
N TRP A 306 -10.25 15.81 -32.38
CA TRP A 306 -9.26 14.80 -32.04
C TRP A 306 -9.87 13.77 -31.09
N ASN A 307 -10.36 12.68 -31.67
CA ASN A 307 -10.95 11.56 -30.96
C ASN A 307 -9.87 10.53 -30.63
N ILE A 308 -9.64 10.30 -29.34
CA ILE A 308 -8.61 9.39 -28.84
C ILE A 308 -9.12 8.58 -27.64
N ARG A 309 -8.68 7.32 -27.50
CA ARG A 309 -9.01 6.47 -26.36
C ARG A 309 -7.87 6.45 -25.35
N LEU A 310 -8.07 7.05 -24.19
CA LEU A 310 -7.04 7.24 -23.18
C LEU A 310 -7.36 6.46 -21.90
N LEU A 311 -6.34 5.98 -21.19
CA LEU A 311 -6.50 5.30 -19.90
C LEU A 311 -7.11 6.26 -18.87
N ARG A 312 -8.17 5.80 -18.19
CA ARG A 312 -8.97 6.59 -17.24
C ARG A 312 -8.22 6.98 -15.98
N ASN A 313 -7.28 6.14 -15.54
CA ASN A 313 -6.71 6.21 -14.19
C ASN A 313 -5.59 7.25 -14.02
N ARG A 314 -5.46 8.21 -14.95
CA ARG A 314 -4.38 9.20 -14.96
C ARG A 314 -4.77 10.51 -15.61
N TRP A 315 -3.87 11.48 -15.51
CA TRP A 315 -3.93 12.73 -16.24
C TRP A 315 -3.04 12.69 -17.49
N TYR A 316 -3.29 13.60 -18.43
CA TYR A 316 -2.51 13.84 -19.64
C TYR A 316 -2.21 15.32 -19.76
N ALA A 317 -1.07 15.65 -20.36
CA ALA A 317 -0.73 17.03 -20.70
C ALA A 317 -1.08 17.29 -22.16
N VAL A 318 -1.74 18.41 -22.43
CA VAL A 318 -1.92 18.94 -23.79
C VAL A 318 -1.13 20.24 -23.86
N GLU A 319 -0.23 20.34 -24.83
CA GLU A 319 0.65 21.49 -25.06
C GLU A 319 0.44 22.05 -26.46
N HIS A 320 0.74 23.33 -26.65
CA HIS A 320 0.74 23.96 -27.97
C HIS A 320 2.19 24.24 -28.40
N THR A 321 2.54 23.99 -29.66
CA THR A 321 3.92 24.19 -30.16
C THR A 321 4.39 25.64 -30.12
N ALA A 322 3.46 26.60 -30.11
CA ALA A 322 3.75 28.03 -29.98
C ALA A 322 3.72 28.54 -28.52
N SER A 323 3.51 27.67 -27.52
CA SER A 323 3.56 28.09 -26.11
C SER A 323 4.94 28.62 -25.74
N GLU A 324 5.00 29.71 -24.96
CA GLU A 324 6.27 30.24 -24.47
C GLU A 324 7.02 29.19 -23.63
N PRO A 325 8.36 29.18 -23.66
CA PRO A 325 9.15 28.31 -22.80
C PRO A 325 8.79 28.53 -21.33
N GLY A 326 8.30 27.48 -20.67
CA GLY A 326 7.88 27.52 -19.27
C GLY A 326 6.38 27.65 -19.04
N THR A 327 5.57 27.83 -20.08
CA THR A 327 4.10 27.78 -19.96
C THR A 327 3.67 26.37 -19.54
N PRO A 328 2.91 26.21 -18.43
CA PRO A 328 2.47 24.89 -17.99
C PRO A 328 1.46 24.30 -18.98
N PRO A 329 1.49 22.96 -19.21
CA PRO A 329 0.55 22.30 -20.09
C PRO A 329 -0.88 22.38 -19.55
N ALA A 330 -1.86 22.34 -20.46
CA ALA A 330 -3.25 22.15 -20.07
C ALA A 330 -3.45 20.70 -19.61
N ILE A 331 -4.02 20.52 -18.42
CA ILE A 331 -4.14 19.19 -17.79
C ILE A 331 -5.51 18.58 -18.07
N LEU A 332 -5.49 17.42 -18.71
CA LEU A 332 -6.63 16.54 -18.91
C LEU A 332 -6.63 15.45 -17.83
N ASP A 333 -7.33 15.66 -16.72
CA ASP A 333 -7.44 14.67 -15.64
C ASP A 333 -8.65 13.72 -15.84
N LEU A 334 -8.40 12.50 -16.31
CA LEU A 334 -9.46 11.53 -16.61
C LEU A 334 -9.97 10.77 -15.38
N ARG A 335 -9.32 10.90 -14.21
CA ARG A 335 -9.63 10.12 -13.00
C ARG A 335 -11.03 10.40 -12.48
N ASN A 336 -11.51 11.63 -12.66
CA ASN A 336 -12.80 12.11 -12.13
C ASN A 336 -13.86 12.33 -13.22
N VAL A 337 -13.58 11.94 -14.47
CA VAL A 337 -14.47 12.18 -15.60
C VAL A 337 -15.73 11.32 -15.52
N LYS A 338 -16.90 11.94 -15.52
CA LYS A 338 -18.21 11.24 -15.43
C LYS A 338 -18.82 10.89 -16.80
N HIS A 339 -18.43 11.59 -17.85
CA HIS A 339 -19.03 11.45 -19.19
C HIS A 339 -18.10 10.70 -20.15
N ASN A 340 -18.69 9.95 -21.07
CA ASN A 340 -17.96 9.24 -22.13
C ASN A 340 -18.81 9.27 -23.43
N PRO A 341 -18.37 9.95 -24.50
CA PRO A 341 -17.09 10.64 -24.63
C PRO A 341 -16.97 11.88 -23.74
N TYR A 342 -15.75 12.18 -23.29
CA TYR A 342 -15.40 13.42 -22.59
C TYR A 342 -14.89 14.44 -23.60
N VAL A 343 -15.40 15.66 -23.57
CA VAL A 343 -14.95 16.75 -24.44
C VAL A 343 -13.99 17.65 -23.65
N PHE A 344 -12.77 17.79 -24.15
CA PHE A 344 -11.76 18.67 -23.61
C PHE A 344 -11.57 19.85 -24.56
N HIS A 345 -11.86 21.06 -24.09
CA HIS A 345 -11.62 22.28 -24.83
C HIS A 345 -10.24 22.82 -24.45
N PHE A 346 -9.31 22.84 -25.40
CA PHE A 346 -7.98 23.37 -25.15
C PHE A 346 -8.04 24.90 -25.01
N PRO A 347 -7.56 25.48 -23.90
CA PRO A 347 -7.54 26.92 -23.73
C PRO A 347 -6.50 27.57 -24.64
N ARG A 348 -6.68 28.84 -25.01
CA ARG A 348 -5.66 29.59 -25.76
C ARG A 348 -4.34 29.57 -24.95
N PRO A 349 -3.18 29.29 -25.58
CA PRO A 349 -1.91 29.36 -24.88
C PRO A 349 -1.69 30.78 -24.36
N GLY A 350 -1.36 30.88 -23.07
CA GLY A 350 -1.02 32.13 -22.41
C GLY A 350 0.41 32.56 -22.66
#